data_AF-A0A9W9BUI7-F1
#
_entry.id   AF-A0A9W9BUI7-F1
#
_cell.length_a   1.000
_cell.length_b   1.000
_cell.length_c   1.000
_cell.angle_alpha   90.00
_cell.angle_beta   90.00
_cell.angle_gamma   90.00
#
_symmetry.space_group_name_H-M   'P 1'
#
loop_
_entity.id
_entity.type
_entity.pdbx_description
1 polymer ?
#
loop_
_entity_poly.entity_id
_entity_poly.type
_entity_poly.pdbx_seq_one_letter_code
_entity_poly.pdbx_strand_id
1 'polypeptide(L)'
;MAASAPFPQDAGLCAFQGEPDIYGFGIRLGIYLQWTSVLIVRTFKLRGRASLAKSYVIFIFAIYIALLFMTANTAPSTEADESSEDAPKRPYAVEVMILAYIIFGGVYIVLLTGNDPMPIQRFDVDTVLRLCRQFVFWCVLTAASVYYIWFWLDGIQDGGFLPTPGECGTYGFIFAKVSLYDSSVKNFLAFCSILVTIGWVWGFAVYCLAVAPCNFPMRNESRLARAVKSLQRFNRTPSQSKDSKLNARREKVQR
;
A
#
# COMPACT_ATOMS: atom_id res chain seq x y z
N MET A 1 -5.26 30.08 -26.62
CA MET A 1 -4.18 30.52 -25.71
C MET A 1 -4.66 31.79 -25.03
N ALA A 2 -5.36 31.65 -23.91
CA ALA A 2 -5.86 32.79 -23.14
C ALA A 2 -4.80 33.11 -22.08
N ALA A 3 -4.13 34.26 -22.24
CA ALA A 3 -3.21 34.79 -21.26
C ALA A 3 -4.02 35.18 -20.01
N SER A 4 -3.79 34.48 -18.90
CA SER A 4 -4.30 34.84 -17.59
C SER A 4 -3.62 36.13 -17.13
N ALA A 5 -4.40 37.19 -16.94
CA ALA A 5 -3.94 38.46 -16.38
C ALA A 5 -3.39 38.24 -14.95
N PRO A 6 -2.38 39.02 -14.51
CA PRO A 6 -1.87 38.96 -13.15
C PRO A 6 -2.92 39.50 -12.18
N PHE A 7 -3.33 38.67 -11.21
CA PHE A 7 -4.23 39.10 -10.15
C PHE A 7 -3.51 40.10 -9.22
N PRO A 8 -4.17 41.18 -8.77
CA PRO A 8 -3.61 42.09 -7.78
C PRO A 8 -3.34 41.35 -6.47
N GLN A 9 -2.12 41.47 -5.94
CA GLN A 9 -1.79 40.99 -4.60
C GLN A 9 -2.38 41.95 -3.57
N ASP A 10 -3.64 41.74 -3.19
CA ASP A 10 -4.22 42.40 -2.02
C ASP A 10 -3.55 41.86 -0.75
N ALA A 11 -2.94 42.78 0.00
CA ALA A 11 -2.39 42.56 1.33
C ALA A 11 -3.52 42.07 2.27
N GLY A 12 -3.64 40.74 2.41
CA GLY A 12 -4.66 40.09 3.24
C GLY A 12 -5.18 38.76 2.69
N LEU A 13 -4.88 38.42 1.43
CA LEU A 13 -5.26 37.11 0.88
C LEU A 13 -4.20 36.05 1.16
N CYS A 14 -4.52 35.17 2.12
CA CYS A 14 -3.86 33.89 2.36
C CYS A 14 -4.10 32.90 1.21
N ALA A 15 -3.62 33.23 0.01
CA ALA A 15 -3.69 32.37 -1.16
C ALA A 15 -2.28 31.87 -1.47
N PHE A 16 -2.11 30.55 -1.48
CA PHE A 16 -0.89 29.93 -1.99
C PHE A 16 -1.21 29.14 -3.25
N GLN A 17 -0.35 29.26 -4.25
CA GLN A 17 -0.44 28.43 -5.43
C GLN A 17 0.14 27.05 -5.08
N GLY A 18 -0.73 26.10 -4.77
CA GLY A 18 -0.34 24.71 -4.53
C GLY A 18 0.02 23.97 -5.83
N GLU A 19 0.67 22.81 -5.70
CA GLU A 19 0.98 21.97 -6.86
C GLU A 19 -0.32 21.43 -7.50
N PRO A 20 -0.55 21.63 -8.83
CA PRO A 20 -1.74 21.12 -9.51
C PRO A 20 -1.86 19.59 -9.43
N ASP A 21 -0.78 18.87 -9.22
CA ASP A 21 -0.79 17.41 -9.06
C ASP A 21 -1.29 16.95 -7.68
N ILE A 22 -1.39 17.83 -6.68
CA ILE A 22 -1.98 17.49 -5.37
C ILE A 22 -3.34 18.14 -5.23
N TYR A 23 -3.44 19.39 -5.67
CA TYR A 23 -4.64 20.19 -5.51
C TYR A 23 -5.53 20.21 -6.74
N GLY A 24 -5.13 19.53 -7.81
CA GLY A 24 -5.90 19.35 -9.02
C GLY A 24 -7.28 18.80 -8.71
N PHE A 25 -8.28 19.40 -9.35
CA PHE A 25 -9.68 19.04 -9.17
C PHE A 25 -9.92 17.54 -9.39
N GLY A 26 -9.29 16.95 -10.40
CA GLY A 26 -9.43 15.53 -10.74
C GLY A 26 -8.95 14.58 -9.64
N ILE A 27 -7.82 14.89 -8.98
CA ILE A 27 -7.24 14.02 -7.95
C ILE A 27 -8.10 14.05 -6.69
N ARG A 28 -8.51 15.25 -6.25
CA ARG A 28 -9.45 15.41 -5.13
C ARG A 28 -10.76 14.68 -5.39
N LEU A 29 -11.35 14.88 -6.57
CA LEU A 29 -12.58 14.21 -6.95
C LEU A 29 -12.41 12.68 -6.96
N GLY A 30 -11.29 12.18 -7.50
CA GLY A 30 -10.95 10.75 -7.50
C GLY A 30 -10.89 10.17 -6.09
N ILE A 31 -10.24 10.85 -5.16
CA ILE A 31 -10.13 10.43 -3.74
C ILE A 31 -11.52 10.39 -3.09
N TYR A 32 -12.32 11.45 -3.24
CA TYR A 32 -13.65 11.51 -2.64
C TYR A 32 -14.59 10.44 -3.21
N LEU A 33 -14.56 10.23 -4.52
CA LEU A 33 -15.34 9.17 -5.17
C LEU A 33 -14.87 7.80 -4.71
N GLN A 34 -13.57 7.59 -4.53
CA GLN A 34 -13.02 6.33 -4.04
C GLN A 34 -13.47 6.05 -2.60
N TRP A 35 -13.37 7.01 -1.69
CA TRP A 35 -13.83 6.88 -0.30
C TRP A 35 -15.33 6.63 -0.24
N THR A 36 -16.11 7.41 -0.99
CA THR A 36 -17.57 7.25 -1.06
C THR A 36 -17.95 5.88 -1.62
N SER A 37 -17.24 5.39 -2.64
CA SER A 37 -17.44 4.05 -3.19
C SER A 37 -17.19 2.95 -2.16
N VAL A 38 -16.14 3.08 -1.33
CA VAL A 38 -15.87 2.12 -0.25
C VAL A 38 -16.99 2.14 0.78
N LEU A 39 -17.46 3.32 1.18
CA LEU A 39 -18.56 3.47 2.14
C LEU A 39 -19.88 2.91 1.60
N ILE A 40 -20.22 3.17 0.34
CA ILE A 40 -21.44 2.65 -0.32
C ILE A 40 -21.38 1.13 -0.41
N VAL A 41 -20.29 0.58 -0.98
CA VAL A 41 -20.14 -0.87 -1.16
C VAL A 41 -20.21 -1.60 0.19
N ARG A 42 -19.69 -1.00 1.26
CA ARG A 42 -19.85 -1.50 2.62
C ARG A 42 -21.30 -1.47 3.08
N THR A 43 -21.90 -0.28 3.08
CA THR A 43 -23.22 -0.02 3.66
C THR A 43 -24.27 -0.92 3.03
N PHE A 44 -24.19 -1.12 1.72
CA PHE A 44 -25.14 -1.94 0.96
C PHE A 44 -24.63 -3.37 0.69
N LYS A 45 -23.49 -3.78 1.27
CA LYS A 45 -22.86 -5.11 1.07
C LYS A 45 -22.75 -5.53 -0.41
N LEU A 46 -22.46 -4.57 -1.29
CA LEU A 46 -22.49 -4.80 -2.75
C LEU A 46 -21.44 -5.83 -3.19
N ARG A 47 -21.79 -6.60 -4.23
CA ARG A 47 -20.91 -7.57 -4.90
C ARG A 47 -19.88 -6.82 -5.76
N GLY A 48 -18.75 -6.45 -5.17
CA GLY A 48 -17.68 -5.71 -5.87
C GLY A 48 -16.45 -5.36 -5.03
N ARG A 49 -16.46 -5.68 -3.73
CA ARG A 49 -15.40 -5.34 -2.76
C ARG A 49 -13.99 -5.71 -3.20
N ALA A 50 -13.81 -6.90 -3.76
CA ALA A 50 -12.51 -7.37 -4.21
C ALA A 50 -11.95 -6.55 -5.38
N SER A 51 -12.81 -6.04 -6.27
CA SER A 51 -12.37 -5.18 -7.37
C SER A 51 -11.95 -3.80 -6.85
N LEU A 52 -12.75 -3.23 -5.95
CA LEU A 52 -12.48 -1.93 -5.34
C LEU A 52 -11.17 -1.92 -4.55
N ALA A 53 -10.92 -2.99 -3.77
CA ALA A 53 -9.66 -3.15 -3.04
C ALA A 53 -8.45 -3.19 -3.99
N LYS A 54 -8.54 -3.85 -5.16
CA LYS A 54 -7.44 -3.87 -6.14
C LYS A 54 -7.12 -2.46 -6.67
N SER A 55 -8.14 -1.71 -7.07
CA SER A 55 -7.96 -0.33 -7.54
C SER A 55 -7.38 0.56 -6.45
N TYR A 56 -7.78 0.33 -5.19
CA TYR A 56 -7.24 1.06 -4.04
C TYR A 56 -5.75 0.83 -3.81
N VAL A 57 -5.28 -0.43 -3.91
CA VAL A 57 -3.84 -0.74 -3.78
C VAL A 57 -3.01 -0.04 -4.86
N ILE A 58 -3.47 -0.09 -6.12
CA ILE A 58 -2.78 0.56 -7.25
C ILE A 58 -2.70 2.08 -7.01
N PHE A 59 -3.80 2.67 -6.53
CA PHE A 59 -3.88 4.10 -6.27
C PHE A 59 -2.93 4.53 -5.13
N ILE A 60 -2.91 3.82 -3.99
CA ILE A 60 -1.94 4.11 -2.92
C ILE A 60 -0.52 3.98 -3.41
N PHE A 61 -0.21 2.93 -4.16
CA PHE A 61 1.13 2.73 -4.69
C PHE A 61 1.55 3.90 -5.58
N ALA A 62 0.66 4.35 -6.48
CA ALA A 62 0.92 5.51 -7.32
C ALA A 62 1.17 6.78 -6.51
N ILE A 63 0.33 7.06 -5.48
CA ILE A 63 0.52 8.21 -4.59
C ILE A 63 1.86 8.12 -3.85
N TYR A 64 2.20 6.94 -3.33
CA TYR A 64 3.46 6.76 -2.60
C TYR A 64 4.67 7.00 -3.50
N ILE A 65 4.65 6.52 -4.74
CA ILE A 65 5.71 6.81 -5.72
C ILE A 65 5.77 8.30 -6.02
N ALA A 66 4.63 8.97 -6.25
CA ALA A 66 4.59 10.41 -6.48
C ALA A 66 5.18 11.20 -5.30
N LEU A 67 4.87 10.79 -4.06
CA LEU A 67 5.43 11.36 -2.84
C LEU A 67 6.96 11.22 -2.79
N LEU A 68 7.49 10.04 -3.13
CA LEU A 68 8.93 9.82 -3.19
C LEU A 68 9.60 10.70 -4.25
N PHE A 69 9.03 10.79 -5.45
CA PHE A 69 9.55 11.65 -6.51
C PHE A 69 9.55 13.13 -6.11
N MET A 70 8.43 13.60 -5.55
CA MET A 70 8.29 14.96 -5.03
C MET A 70 9.38 15.26 -4.00
N THR A 71 9.58 14.35 -3.04
CA THR A 71 10.60 14.52 -1.99
C THR A 71 12.01 14.47 -2.54
N ALA A 72 12.30 13.54 -3.45
CA ALA A 72 13.64 13.38 -4.05
C ALA A 72 14.04 14.60 -4.87
N ASN A 73 13.10 15.22 -5.57
CA ASN A 73 13.32 16.45 -6.34
C ASN A 73 13.48 17.70 -5.44
N THR A 74 13.25 17.56 -4.13
CA THR A 74 13.42 18.65 -3.16
C THR A 74 14.82 18.69 -2.54
N ALA A 75 15.65 17.67 -2.79
CA ALA A 75 17.00 17.58 -2.23
C ALA A 75 17.82 18.83 -2.62
N PRO A 76 18.65 19.35 -1.69
CA PRO A 76 19.27 20.66 -1.83
C PRO A 76 20.25 20.67 -2.99
N SER A 77 19.81 21.18 -4.14
CA SER A 77 20.72 21.76 -5.10
C SER A 77 21.35 22.98 -4.44
N THR A 78 22.56 22.78 -3.94
CA THR A 78 23.52 23.80 -3.52
C THR A 78 23.42 25.02 -4.45
N GLU A 79 23.04 26.17 -3.89
CA GLU A 79 23.24 27.51 -4.45
C GLU A 79 23.00 27.63 -5.97
N ALA A 80 21.76 27.51 -6.42
CA ALA A 80 21.35 27.97 -7.74
C ALA A 80 20.43 29.19 -7.57
N ASP A 81 20.85 30.31 -8.15
CA ASP A 81 20.21 31.63 -8.10
C ASP A 81 18.67 31.59 -8.06
N GLU A 82 18.11 32.15 -6.99
CA GLU A 82 16.67 32.31 -6.70
C GLU A 82 15.93 33.22 -7.71
N SER A 83 16.61 33.70 -8.76
CA SER A 83 16.09 34.68 -9.72
C SER A 83 15.60 34.10 -11.04
N SER A 84 15.72 32.78 -11.25
CA SER A 84 15.19 32.14 -12.46
C SER A 84 13.75 31.64 -12.22
N GLU A 85 12.81 32.14 -13.02
CA GLU A 85 11.38 31.78 -13.02
C GLU A 85 11.12 30.26 -13.25
N ASP A 86 12.16 29.51 -13.62
CA ASP A 86 12.14 28.06 -13.87
C ASP A 86 12.72 27.21 -12.71
N ALA A 87 12.99 27.80 -11.53
CA ALA A 87 13.54 27.07 -10.40
C ALA A 87 12.58 25.94 -9.91
N PRO A 88 13.12 24.76 -9.54
CA PRO A 88 12.31 23.65 -9.01
C PRO A 88 11.56 24.10 -7.76
N LYS A 89 10.23 24.13 -7.85
CA LYS A 89 9.37 24.52 -6.73
C LYS A 89 9.43 23.46 -5.64
N ARG A 90 9.83 23.88 -4.43
CA ARG A 90 9.85 22.98 -3.27
C ARG A 90 8.41 22.70 -2.80
N PRO A 91 8.05 21.44 -2.48
CA PRO A 91 6.76 21.09 -1.92
C PRO A 91 6.54 21.72 -0.55
N TYR A 92 5.27 21.96 -0.24
CA TYR A 92 4.86 22.47 1.08
C TYR A 92 4.67 21.32 2.07
N ALA A 93 4.98 21.52 3.34
CA ALA A 93 4.80 20.47 4.36
C ALA A 93 3.34 19.97 4.45
N VAL A 94 2.38 20.86 4.20
CA VAL A 94 0.94 20.53 4.19
C VAL A 94 0.57 19.56 3.07
N GLU A 95 1.29 19.57 1.94
CA GLU A 95 1.05 18.68 0.81
C GLU A 95 1.39 17.23 1.20
N VAL A 96 2.53 17.01 1.84
CA VAL A 96 2.93 15.69 2.37
C VAL A 96 1.93 15.19 3.41
N MET A 97 1.43 16.07 4.27
CA MET A 97 0.41 15.74 5.27
C MET A 97 -0.92 15.33 4.63
N ILE A 98 -1.38 16.04 3.59
CA ILE A 98 -2.59 15.68 2.84
C ILE A 98 -2.42 14.29 2.20
N LEU A 99 -1.28 14.02 1.57
CA LEU A 99 -0.98 12.70 1.02
C LEU A 99 -0.98 11.61 2.10
N ALA A 100 -0.47 11.91 3.30
CA ALA A 100 -0.54 11.02 4.46
C ALA A 100 -1.98 10.67 4.82
N TYR A 101 -2.85 11.68 4.92
CA TYR A 101 -4.26 11.45 5.21
C TYR A 101 -4.98 10.66 4.11
N ILE A 102 -4.60 10.83 2.85
CA ILE A 102 -5.19 10.07 1.74
C ILE A 102 -4.80 8.59 1.84
N ILE A 103 -3.50 8.31 2.04
CA ILE A 103 -2.98 6.95 2.18
C ILE A 103 -3.60 6.29 3.42
N PHE A 104 -3.39 6.86 4.61
CA PHE A 104 -3.84 6.21 5.84
C PHE A 104 -5.35 6.26 6.04
N GLY A 105 -6.01 7.36 5.70
CA GLY A 105 -7.45 7.51 5.85
C GLY A 105 -8.21 6.45 5.05
N GLY A 106 -7.83 6.24 3.79
CA GLY A 106 -8.46 5.19 2.99
C GLY A 106 -8.12 3.77 3.49
N VAL A 107 -6.90 3.54 4.00
CA VAL A 107 -6.49 2.24 4.56
C VAL A 107 -7.31 1.93 5.81
N TYR A 108 -7.45 2.89 6.72
CA TYR A 108 -8.31 2.74 7.91
C TYR A 108 -9.74 2.46 7.51
N ILE A 109 -10.30 3.21 6.55
CA ILE A 109 -11.66 2.93 6.06
C ILE A 109 -11.75 1.52 5.50
N VAL A 110 -10.81 1.07 4.66
CA VAL A 110 -10.83 -0.26 4.06
C VAL A 110 -10.66 -1.37 5.10
N LEU A 111 -9.76 -1.22 6.08
CA LEU A 111 -9.49 -2.24 7.10
C LEU A 111 -10.56 -2.32 8.17
N LEU A 112 -11.06 -1.18 8.66
CA LEU A 112 -12.22 -1.15 9.56
C LEU A 112 -13.48 -1.74 8.90
N THR A 113 -13.46 -1.89 7.57
CA THR A 113 -14.52 -2.49 6.75
C THR A 113 -14.26 -3.96 6.42
N GLY A 114 -13.03 -4.46 6.59
CA GLY A 114 -12.53 -5.70 5.99
C GLY A 114 -12.78 -7.00 6.75
N ASN A 115 -13.56 -7.00 7.84
CA ASN A 115 -13.72 -8.17 8.72
C ASN A 115 -14.71 -9.24 8.25
N ASP A 116 -15.20 -9.18 7.01
CA ASP A 116 -15.97 -10.33 6.51
C ASP A 116 -14.99 -11.49 6.29
N PRO A 117 -15.15 -12.62 7.02
CA PRO A 117 -14.30 -13.79 6.84
C PRO A 117 -14.44 -14.24 5.39
N MET A 118 -13.37 -14.03 4.62
CA MET A 118 -13.39 -14.36 3.20
C MET A 118 -13.60 -15.88 3.10
N PRO A 119 -14.68 -16.36 2.45
CA PRO A 119 -14.90 -17.78 2.33
C PRO A 119 -13.70 -18.39 1.61
N ILE A 120 -13.10 -19.42 2.22
CA ILE A 120 -11.94 -20.16 1.73
C ILE A 120 -12.37 -20.87 0.44
N GLN A 121 -12.33 -20.17 -0.69
CA GLN A 121 -12.74 -20.70 -1.98
C GLN A 121 -11.50 -21.18 -2.73
N ARG A 122 -11.58 -22.47 -3.11
CA ARG A 122 -10.63 -23.34 -3.85
C ARG A 122 -9.38 -22.67 -4.43
N PHE A 123 -8.23 -23.23 -4.03
CA PHE A 123 -6.89 -22.89 -4.52
C PHE A 123 -6.77 -23.00 -6.05
N ASP A 124 -6.71 -21.84 -6.70
CA ASP A 124 -6.35 -21.68 -8.12
C ASP A 124 -5.09 -20.78 -8.23
N VAL A 125 -4.53 -20.60 -9.45
CA VAL A 125 -3.42 -19.68 -9.78
C VAL A 125 -3.62 -18.28 -9.19
N ASP A 126 -4.89 -17.89 -9.03
CA ASP A 126 -5.35 -16.72 -8.30
C ASP A 126 -4.79 -16.58 -6.88
N THR A 127 -4.47 -17.68 -6.19
CA THR A 127 -4.01 -17.66 -4.79
C THR A 127 -2.64 -17.01 -4.69
N VAL A 128 -1.70 -17.40 -5.56
CA VAL A 128 -0.33 -16.84 -5.54
C VAL A 128 -0.38 -15.34 -5.87
N LEU A 129 -1.18 -14.95 -6.86
CA LEU A 129 -1.37 -13.54 -7.21
C LEU A 129 -2.04 -12.75 -6.07
N ARG A 130 -2.99 -13.34 -5.34
CA ARG A 130 -3.61 -12.73 -4.15
C ARG A 130 -2.61 -12.54 -3.02
N LEU A 131 -1.79 -13.56 -2.73
CA LEU A 131 -0.76 -13.49 -1.69
C LEU A 131 0.30 -12.45 -2.04
N CYS A 132 0.78 -12.44 -3.28
CA CYS A 132 1.73 -11.45 -3.80
C CYS A 132 1.17 -10.03 -3.70
N ARG A 133 -0.07 -9.81 -4.15
CA ARG A 133 -0.73 -8.50 -4.04
C ARG A 133 -0.84 -8.04 -2.60
N GLN A 134 -1.25 -8.93 -1.69
CA GLN A 134 -1.38 -8.60 -0.28
C GLN A 134 -0.01 -8.28 0.32
N PHE A 135 1.03 -9.05 -0.01
CA PHE A 135 2.40 -8.78 0.38
C PHE A 135 2.87 -7.39 -0.09
N VAL A 136 2.71 -7.08 -1.38
CA VAL A 136 3.05 -5.77 -1.95
C VAL A 136 2.32 -4.66 -1.21
N PHE A 137 1.03 -4.83 -0.93
CA PHE A 137 0.26 -3.85 -0.16
C PHE A 137 0.85 -3.60 1.25
N TRP A 138 1.17 -4.66 2.00
CA TRP A 138 1.81 -4.50 3.32
C TRP A 138 3.20 -3.84 3.22
N CYS A 139 4.00 -4.18 2.22
CA CYS A 139 5.30 -3.55 1.99
C CYS A 139 5.15 -2.05 1.70
N VAL A 140 4.22 -1.67 0.82
CA VAL A 140 3.97 -0.27 0.47
C VAL A 140 3.48 0.53 1.69
N LEU A 141 2.56 -0.02 2.48
CA LEU A 141 2.10 0.66 3.70
C LEU A 141 3.20 0.80 4.75
N THR A 142 4.03 -0.22 4.92
CA THR A 142 5.15 -0.17 5.84
C THR A 142 6.15 0.89 5.38
N ALA A 143 6.52 0.89 4.11
CA ALA A 143 7.43 1.88 3.53
C ALA A 143 6.89 3.31 3.66
N ALA A 144 5.61 3.51 3.34
CA ALA A 144 4.94 4.79 3.56
C ALA A 144 5.00 5.22 5.03
N SER A 145 4.68 4.32 5.97
CA SER A 145 4.73 4.64 7.40
C SER A 145 6.12 5.02 7.89
N VAL A 146 7.17 4.33 7.42
CA VAL A 146 8.57 4.68 7.72
C VAL A 146 8.93 6.05 7.16
N TYR A 147 8.50 6.34 5.92
CA TYR A 147 8.68 7.66 5.33
C TYR A 147 8.03 8.76 6.18
N TYR A 148 6.82 8.54 6.71
CA TYR A 148 6.16 9.53 7.56
C TYR A 148 6.83 9.71 8.93
N ILE A 149 7.42 8.65 9.49
CA ILE A 149 8.25 8.78 10.70
C ILE A 149 9.42 9.71 10.41
N TRP A 150 10.15 9.48 9.31
CA TRP A 150 11.24 10.35 8.89
C TRP A 150 10.77 11.80 8.65
N PHE A 151 9.65 11.98 7.95
CA PHE A 151 9.07 13.30 7.68
C PHE A 151 8.83 14.12 8.96
N TRP A 152 8.26 13.49 10.00
CA TRP A 152 7.97 14.19 11.26
C TRP A 152 9.20 14.44 12.13
N LEU A 153 10.16 13.51 12.11
CA LEU A 153 11.37 13.63 12.94
C LEU A 153 12.38 14.60 12.35
N ASP A 154 12.60 14.54 11.04
CA ASP A 154 13.77 15.12 10.37
C ASP A 154 13.35 15.97 9.17
N GLY A 155 12.50 15.41 8.29
CA GLY A 155 12.15 16.05 7.02
C GLY A 155 11.55 17.47 7.16
N ILE A 156 10.69 17.70 8.16
CA ILE A 156 10.11 19.03 8.41
C ILE A 156 11.08 20.02 9.07
N GLN A 157 12.15 19.54 9.71
CA GLN A 157 13.11 20.37 10.45
C GLN A 157 14.22 20.91 9.54
N ASP A 158 14.71 20.09 8.62
CA ASP A 158 15.89 20.39 7.80
C ASP A 158 15.64 21.41 6.67
N GLY A 159 14.53 22.16 6.72
CA GLY A 159 14.18 23.12 5.67
C GLY A 159 13.86 22.47 4.32
N GLY A 160 13.67 21.15 4.29
CA GLY A 160 13.28 20.40 3.10
C GLY A 160 11.91 20.80 2.58
N PHE A 161 11.00 21.24 3.44
CA PHE A 161 9.64 21.64 3.05
C PHE A 161 9.37 23.10 3.37
N LEU A 162 8.73 23.79 2.41
CA LEU A 162 8.38 25.20 2.61
C LEU A 162 7.18 25.33 3.56
N PRO A 163 7.20 26.34 4.45
CA PRO A 163 5.99 26.79 5.11
C PRO A 163 5.04 27.41 4.08
N THR A 164 3.73 27.38 4.34
CA THR A 164 2.76 28.06 3.46
C THR A 164 3.01 29.56 3.46
N PRO A 165 2.97 30.23 2.29
CA PRO A 165 3.30 31.64 2.16
C PRO A 165 2.27 32.54 2.85
N GLY A 166 2.75 33.69 3.34
CA GLY A 166 1.97 34.70 4.07
C GLY A 166 2.00 34.52 5.59
N GLU A 167 1.48 35.50 6.34
CA GLU A 167 1.28 35.45 7.80
C GLU A 167 0.28 34.37 8.25
N CYS A 168 -0.19 33.57 7.30
CA CYS A 168 -1.27 32.61 7.43
C CYS A 168 -0.85 31.37 8.22
N GLY A 169 0.45 31.04 8.26
CA GLY A 169 0.99 29.91 9.01
C GLY A 169 0.58 28.53 8.46
N THR A 170 1.40 27.52 8.71
CA THR A 170 1.13 26.14 8.29
C THR A 170 0.44 25.38 9.41
N TYR A 171 -0.88 25.16 9.28
CA TYR A 171 -1.68 24.43 10.27
C TYR A 171 -2.04 23.02 9.80
N GLY A 172 -1.95 22.04 10.72
CA GLY A 172 -2.15 20.62 10.39
C GLY A 172 -3.43 19.99 10.91
N PHE A 173 -4.06 20.59 11.93
CA PHE A 173 -5.19 19.99 12.62
C PHE A 173 -6.54 20.47 12.06
N ILE A 174 -7.46 19.53 11.87
CA ILE A 174 -8.81 19.79 11.32
C ILE A 174 -9.68 20.58 12.32
N PHE A 175 -9.52 20.34 13.62
CA PHE A 175 -10.39 20.89 14.67
C PHE A 175 -9.80 22.07 15.45
N ALA A 176 -8.51 22.36 15.26
CA ALA A 176 -7.83 23.45 15.96
C ALA A 176 -6.70 24.00 15.09
N LYS A 177 -6.49 25.32 15.13
CA LYS A 177 -5.33 25.96 14.49
C LYS A 177 -4.09 25.66 15.30
N VAL A 178 -3.37 24.62 14.90
CA VAL A 178 -2.16 24.17 15.57
C VAL A 178 -1.04 24.12 14.55
N SER A 179 0.03 24.87 14.82
CA SER A 179 1.19 24.99 13.93
C SER A 179 1.86 23.64 13.76
N LEU A 180 2.14 23.26 12.51
CA LEU A 180 2.87 22.03 12.18
C LEU A 180 4.33 22.06 12.65
N TYR A 181 4.88 23.26 12.89
CA TYR A 181 6.27 23.42 13.32
C TYR A 181 6.44 23.35 14.85
N ASP A 182 5.35 23.27 15.62
CA ASP A 182 5.42 23.08 17.06
C ASP A 182 6.02 21.70 17.40
N SER A 183 7.06 21.69 18.23
CA SER A 183 7.75 20.47 18.68
C SER A 183 6.80 19.47 19.32
N SER A 184 5.79 19.92 20.05
CA SER A 184 4.82 19.03 20.71
C SER A 184 3.99 18.24 19.69
N VAL A 185 3.58 18.92 18.62
CA VAL A 185 2.77 18.36 17.53
C VAL A 185 3.57 17.38 16.71
N LYS A 186 4.80 17.76 16.35
CA LYS A 186 5.72 16.89 15.61
C LYS A 186 5.98 15.60 16.38
N ASN A 187 6.32 15.70 17.66
CA ASN A 187 6.57 14.53 18.50
C ASN A 187 5.33 13.64 18.65
N PHE A 188 4.14 14.24 18.83
CA PHE A 188 2.89 13.50 18.89
C PHE A 188 2.59 12.75 17.59
N LEU A 189 2.71 13.41 16.44
CA LEU A 189 2.45 12.81 15.13
C LEU A 189 3.50 11.75 14.77
N ALA A 190 4.78 11.99 15.07
CA ALA A 190 5.84 10.98 14.95
C ALA A 190 5.53 9.74 15.81
N PHE A 191 5.12 9.93 17.06
CA PHE A 191 4.71 8.85 17.94
C PHE A 191 3.51 8.06 17.37
N CYS A 192 2.48 8.75 16.89
CA CYS A 192 1.36 8.10 16.20
C CYS A 192 1.82 7.31 14.98
N SER A 193 2.71 7.87 14.14
CA SER A 193 3.27 7.16 12.99
C SER A 193 4.04 5.90 13.40
N ILE A 194 4.84 5.95 14.47
CA ILE A 194 5.55 4.78 15.02
C ILE A 194 4.56 3.69 15.46
N LEU A 195 3.52 4.05 16.22
CA LEU A 195 2.50 3.09 16.64
C LEU A 195 1.81 2.43 15.45
N VAL A 196 1.52 3.22 14.41
CA VAL A 196 0.93 2.74 13.17
C VAL A 196 1.86 1.77 12.45
N THR A 197 3.16 2.09 12.34
CA THR A 197 4.16 1.17 11.77
C THR A 197 4.26 -0.13 12.54
N ILE A 198 4.26 -0.09 13.88
CA ILE A 198 4.26 -1.30 14.72
C ILE A 198 3.01 -2.14 14.42
N GLY A 199 1.84 -1.50 14.33
CA GLY A 199 0.60 -2.17 13.95
C GLY A 199 0.68 -2.85 12.58
N TRP A 200 1.31 -2.20 11.58
CA TRP A 200 1.51 -2.78 10.25
C TRP A 200 2.45 -3.98 10.28
N VAL A 201 3.60 -3.84 10.93
CA VAL A 201 4.61 -4.91 11.04
C VAL A 201 4.02 -6.11 11.77
N TRP A 202 3.29 -5.88 12.86
CA TRP A 202 2.58 -6.94 13.58
C TRP A 202 1.54 -7.64 12.72
N GLY A 203 0.66 -6.88 12.06
CA GLY A 203 -0.35 -7.43 11.15
C GLY A 203 0.26 -8.24 10.01
N PHE A 204 1.37 -7.77 9.46
CA PHE A 204 2.14 -8.48 8.44
C PHE A 204 2.78 -9.77 8.98
N ALA A 205 3.37 -9.74 10.18
CA ALA A 205 3.94 -10.91 10.83
C ALA A 205 2.87 -11.98 11.08
N VAL A 206 1.71 -11.59 11.62
CA VAL A 206 0.56 -12.48 11.81
C VAL A 206 0.09 -13.07 10.48
N TYR A 207 0.02 -12.25 9.42
CA TYR A 207 -0.33 -12.73 8.09
C TYR A 207 0.66 -13.77 7.55
N CYS A 208 1.97 -13.52 7.68
CA CYS A 208 3.02 -14.44 7.25
C CYS A 208 3.05 -15.74 8.07
N LEU A 209 2.76 -15.70 9.37
CA LEU A 209 2.80 -16.87 10.25
C LEU A 209 1.52 -17.70 10.20
N ALA A 210 0.34 -17.06 10.18
CA ALA A 210 -0.94 -17.75 10.28
C ALA A 210 -1.56 -18.05 8.90
N VAL A 211 -1.43 -17.16 7.93
CA VAL A 211 -2.22 -17.21 6.68
C VAL A 211 -1.40 -17.79 5.53
N ALA A 212 -0.12 -17.44 5.41
CA ALA A 212 0.72 -17.94 4.31
C ALA A 212 0.93 -19.47 4.36
N PRO A 213 1.21 -20.11 5.51
CA PRO A 213 1.42 -21.56 5.55
C PRO A 213 0.12 -22.35 5.33
N CYS A 214 -1.02 -21.86 5.83
CA CYS A 214 -2.32 -22.48 5.60
C CYS A 214 -2.78 -22.39 4.14
N ASN A 215 -2.34 -21.35 3.40
CA ASN A 215 -2.68 -21.16 1.99
C ASN A 215 -1.67 -21.74 1.00
N PHE A 216 -0.50 -22.16 1.48
CA PHE A 216 0.36 -23.08 0.74
C PHE A 216 0.09 -24.48 1.28
N PRO A 217 -1.00 -25.16 0.87
CA PRO A 217 -1.04 -26.60 1.09
C PRO A 217 0.23 -27.11 0.45
N MET A 218 1.03 -27.85 1.22
CA MET A 218 2.26 -28.50 0.78
C MET A 218 1.93 -29.33 -0.47
N ARG A 219 1.95 -28.68 -1.64
CA ARG A 219 1.70 -29.27 -2.96
C ARG A 219 2.76 -30.34 -3.25
N ASN A 220 3.85 -30.30 -2.48
CA ASN A 220 4.89 -31.28 -2.50
C ASN A 220 4.48 -32.64 -1.96
N GLU A 221 3.52 -32.78 -1.03
CA GLU A 221 3.06 -34.12 -0.61
C GLU A 221 2.51 -34.91 -1.81
N SER A 222 1.69 -34.29 -2.67
CA SER A 222 1.12 -34.99 -3.84
C SER A 222 2.09 -35.15 -5.01
N ARG A 223 3.08 -34.27 -5.17
CA ARG A 223 4.11 -34.37 -6.22
C ARG A 223 5.24 -35.31 -5.81
N LEU A 224 5.67 -35.26 -4.55
CA LEU A 224 6.58 -36.20 -3.92
C LEU A 224 5.94 -37.58 -3.84
N ALA A 225 4.68 -37.72 -3.41
CA ALA A 225 3.99 -39.02 -3.45
C ALA A 225 3.82 -39.56 -4.88
N ARG A 226 3.60 -38.69 -5.88
CA ARG A 226 3.60 -39.11 -7.29
C ARG A 226 4.99 -39.47 -7.81
N ALA A 227 6.04 -38.74 -7.42
CA ALA A 227 7.43 -39.03 -7.78
C ALA A 227 7.92 -40.32 -7.10
N VAL A 228 7.58 -40.53 -5.83
CA VAL A 228 7.86 -41.76 -5.08
C VAL A 228 7.08 -42.94 -5.68
N LYS A 229 5.80 -42.78 -6.03
CA LYS A 229 5.06 -43.83 -6.76
C LYS A 229 5.65 -44.11 -8.15
N SER A 230 6.17 -43.09 -8.83
CA SER A 230 6.86 -43.23 -10.12
C SER A 230 8.16 -44.03 -9.96
N LEU A 231 9.00 -43.66 -8.99
CA LEU A 231 10.24 -44.34 -8.66
C LEU A 231 10.02 -45.77 -8.18
N GLN A 232 8.98 -46.03 -7.39
CA GLN A 232 8.58 -47.38 -6.99
C GLN A 232 8.16 -48.25 -8.18
N ARG A 233 7.52 -47.67 -9.21
CA ARG A 233 7.23 -48.42 -10.45
C ARG A 233 8.49 -48.71 -11.24
N PHE A 234 9.44 -47.78 -11.28
CA PHE A 234 10.71 -47.96 -12.00
C PHE A 234 11.62 -48.98 -11.31
N ASN A 235 11.59 -49.05 -9.97
CA ASN A 235 12.40 -50.00 -9.19
C ASN A 235 11.79 -51.42 -9.11
N ARG A 236 10.58 -51.65 -9.64
CA ARG A 236 10.08 -53.02 -9.84
C ARG A 236 10.82 -53.64 -11.02
N THR A 237 11.87 -54.39 -10.70
CA THR A 237 12.61 -55.18 -11.67
C THR A 237 11.67 -56.12 -12.44
N PRO A 238 11.89 -56.34 -13.75
CA PRO A 238 11.04 -57.18 -14.61
C PRO A 238 10.83 -58.62 -14.09
N SER A 239 11.73 -59.08 -13.22
CA SER A 239 11.68 -60.39 -12.58
C SER A 239 10.41 -60.59 -11.73
N GLN A 240 10.05 -59.65 -10.86
CA GLN A 240 8.88 -59.79 -9.96
C GLN A 240 7.52 -59.76 -10.69
N SER A 241 7.47 -59.18 -11.90
CA SER A 241 6.26 -59.15 -12.73
C SER A 241 5.89 -60.52 -13.29
N LYS A 242 6.89 -61.37 -13.58
CA LYS A 242 6.66 -62.72 -14.13
C LYS A 242 6.13 -63.67 -13.04
N ASP A 243 6.70 -63.63 -11.84
CA ASP A 243 6.28 -64.50 -10.74
C ASP A 243 4.86 -64.20 -10.25
N SER A 244 4.48 -62.92 -10.19
CA SER A 244 3.11 -62.52 -9.85
C SER A 244 2.09 -63.03 -10.87
N LYS A 245 2.41 -62.98 -12.17
CA LYS A 245 1.53 -63.53 -13.23
C LYS A 245 1.48 -65.06 -13.21
N LEU A 246 2.57 -65.73 -12.85
CA LEU A 246 2.64 -67.19 -12.75
C LEU A 246 1.77 -67.70 -11.60
N ASN A 247 1.83 -67.05 -10.43
CA ASN A 247 1.03 -67.42 -9.26
C ASN A 247 -0.47 -67.17 -9.48
N ALA A 248 -0.85 -66.07 -10.13
CA ALA A 248 -2.25 -65.79 -10.47
C ALA A 248 -2.82 -66.81 -11.49
N ARG A 249 -1.98 -67.40 -12.35
CA ARG A 249 -2.39 -68.50 -13.23
C ARG A 249 -2.57 -69.82 -12.47
N ARG A 250 -1.73 -70.11 -11.47
CA ARG A 250 -1.87 -71.31 -10.63
C ARG A 250 -3.17 -71.31 -9.82
N GLU A 251 -3.56 -70.17 -9.24
CA GLU A 251 -4.83 -70.07 -8.51
C GLU A 251 -6.07 -70.28 -9.39
N LYS A 252 -6.03 -69.85 -10.66
CA LYS A 252 -7.14 -70.08 -11.60
C LYS A 252 -7.29 -71.53 -12.06
N VAL A 253 -6.25 -72.35 -11.90
CA VAL A 253 -6.30 -73.78 -12.26
C VAL A 253 -6.76 -74.64 -11.07
N GLN A 254 -6.68 -74.10 -9.84
CA GLN A 254 -7.12 -74.79 -8.62
C GLN A 254 -8.57 -74.51 -8.22
N ARG A 255 -9.26 -73.60 -8.92
CA ARG A 255 -10.72 -73.40 -8.81
C ARG A 255 -11.41 -74.00 -10.01
#